data_AF-A0AAU4SH18-F1
#
_entry.id   AF-A0AAU4SH18-F1
#
_cell.length_a   1.000
_cell.length_b   1.000
_cell.length_c   1.000
_cell.angle_alpha   90.00
_cell.angle_beta   90.00
_cell.angle_gamma   90.00
#
_symmetry.space_group_name_H-M   'P 1'
#
loop_
_entity.id
_entity.type
_entity.pdbx_description
1 polymer ?
#
loop_
_entity_poly.entity_id
_entity_poly.type
_entity_poly.pdbx_seq_one_letter_code
_entity_poly.pdbx_strand_id
1 'polypeptide(L)'
;MDVLVANAWTPRLTVADSFGRGRVWLAGDAVHQVTPTGGYGMNTGVGDAIGLGWALAAVLQGWGTPGLLRAYAHERRAVALRNRKAAARHSLVRAAIMATNRADLHSERWHGARTRQRIGREISDLGNLENEALGIELGYRYDTSPTICPETAPGARAPRQPMDEYTPSTWPGARPPSVLLEDGRALFDLFHPTGFSLLRFADLDVTALTDAAAERGVPLRVVDVRDAHARALYERDLVLVRPDQHVAWRGDAPPADPSHVIDRVRGAQN
;
A
#
# COMPACT_ATOMS: atom_id res chain seq x y z
N MET A 1 2.36 -41.58 9.36
CA MET A 1 2.14 -40.24 8.76
C MET A 1 2.27 -40.45 7.27
N ASP A 2 1.19 -40.23 6.53
CA ASP A 2 1.17 -40.53 5.09
C ASP A 2 1.55 -39.27 4.31
N VAL A 3 2.58 -39.38 3.48
CA VAL A 3 3.03 -38.26 2.63
C VAL A 3 2.09 -38.12 1.45
N LEU A 4 1.44 -36.96 1.33
CA LEU A 4 0.54 -36.66 0.21
C LEU A 4 1.30 -36.18 -1.03
N VAL A 5 2.26 -35.25 -0.86
CA VAL A 5 3.04 -34.66 -1.96
C VAL A 5 4.35 -34.07 -1.42
N ALA A 6 5.41 -34.12 -2.23
CA ALA A 6 6.69 -33.47 -1.97
C ALA A 6 7.18 -32.76 -3.24
N ASN A 7 7.22 -31.42 -3.20
CA ASN A 7 7.61 -30.59 -4.35
C ASN A 7 8.86 -29.76 -4.01
N ALA A 8 9.81 -29.73 -4.94
CA ALA A 8 10.95 -28.83 -4.84
C ALA A 8 10.52 -27.40 -5.23
N TRP A 9 11.00 -26.41 -4.48
CA TRP A 9 10.80 -25.00 -4.77
C TRP A 9 12.11 -24.24 -4.58
N THR A 10 12.46 -23.41 -5.57
CA THR A 10 13.71 -22.64 -5.57
C THR A 10 13.44 -21.19 -5.18
N PRO A 11 13.97 -20.70 -4.04
CA PRO A 11 13.77 -19.32 -3.62
C PRO A 11 14.45 -18.34 -4.58
N ARG A 12 13.78 -17.22 -4.86
CA ARG A 12 14.32 -16.09 -5.62
C ARG A 12 13.98 -14.78 -4.91
N LEU A 13 14.86 -13.80 -5.09
CA LEU A 13 14.70 -12.42 -4.59
C LEU A 13 14.96 -11.46 -5.75
N THR A 14 13.99 -11.32 -6.63
CA THR A 14 14.12 -10.58 -7.90
C THR A 14 12.94 -9.63 -8.09
N VAL A 15 13.18 -8.52 -8.78
CA VAL A 15 12.17 -7.57 -9.23
C VAL A 15 12.49 -7.21 -10.67
N ALA A 16 11.50 -7.22 -11.55
CA ALA A 16 11.67 -6.88 -12.95
C ALA A 16 12.07 -5.40 -13.14
N ASP A 17 12.84 -5.14 -14.19
CA ASP A 17 13.24 -3.76 -14.54
C ASP A 17 12.07 -2.93 -15.04
N SER A 18 11.07 -3.57 -15.65
CA SER A 18 9.82 -2.94 -16.07
C SER A 18 8.61 -3.85 -15.79
N PHE A 19 7.48 -3.23 -15.46
CA PHE A 19 6.20 -3.92 -15.21
C PHE A 19 5.29 -3.94 -16.46
N GLY A 20 5.79 -3.44 -17.59
CA GLY A 20 5.06 -3.47 -18.86
C GLY A 20 5.65 -2.54 -19.91
N ARG A 21 5.25 -2.77 -21.16
CA ARG A 21 5.58 -1.89 -22.29
C ARG A 21 4.50 -1.98 -23.36
N GLY A 22 4.11 -0.81 -23.87
CA GLY A 22 3.07 -0.72 -24.91
C GLY A 22 1.75 -1.27 -24.39
N ARG A 23 1.31 -2.41 -24.94
CA ARG A 23 0.03 -3.06 -24.60
C ARG A 23 0.17 -4.31 -23.74
N VAL A 24 1.39 -4.65 -23.30
CA VAL A 24 1.66 -5.81 -22.45
C VAL A 24 2.07 -5.32 -21.06
N TRP A 25 1.33 -5.75 -20.04
CA TRP A 25 1.53 -5.38 -18.64
C TRP A 25 1.60 -6.64 -17.78
N LEU A 26 2.42 -6.61 -16.74
CA LEU A 26 2.76 -7.73 -15.89
C LEU A 26 2.43 -7.42 -14.43
N ALA A 27 2.06 -8.43 -13.65
CA ALA A 27 1.69 -8.33 -12.24
C ALA A 27 2.08 -9.62 -11.48
N GLY A 28 2.21 -9.54 -10.15
CA GLY A 28 2.50 -10.71 -9.31
C GLY A 28 3.89 -11.33 -9.57
N ASP A 29 3.98 -12.66 -9.48
CA ASP A 29 5.24 -13.40 -9.58
C ASP A 29 6.01 -13.16 -10.90
N ALA A 30 5.34 -12.67 -11.95
CA ALA A 30 5.97 -12.29 -13.21
C ALA A 30 6.89 -11.06 -13.08
N VAL A 31 6.69 -10.20 -12.08
CA VAL A 31 7.45 -8.95 -11.88
C VAL A 31 8.17 -8.88 -10.55
N HIS A 32 7.83 -9.72 -9.57
CA HIS A 32 8.59 -9.83 -8.32
C HIS A 32 8.54 -11.25 -7.79
N GLN A 33 9.67 -11.75 -7.34
CA GLN A 33 9.76 -13.01 -6.63
C GLN A 33 10.45 -12.75 -5.30
N VAL A 34 9.81 -13.20 -4.23
CA VAL A 34 10.31 -13.05 -2.86
C VAL A 34 10.36 -14.40 -2.16
N THR A 35 11.20 -14.50 -1.13
CA THR A 35 11.13 -15.62 -0.19
C THR A 35 9.82 -15.56 0.60
N PRO A 36 9.26 -16.70 1.04
CA PRO A 36 7.97 -16.75 1.74
C PRO A 36 8.02 -16.12 3.14
N THR A 37 9.22 -15.77 3.63
CA THR A 37 9.45 -15.11 4.91
C THR A 37 8.74 -13.76 4.96
N GLY A 38 7.69 -13.65 5.78
CA GLY A 38 6.80 -12.50 5.88
C GLY A 38 5.55 -12.54 4.98
N GLY A 39 5.37 -13.58 4.15
CA GLY A 39 4.11 -13.77 3.41
C GLY A 39 3.78 -12.70 2.35
N TYR A 40 4.77 -11.97 1.84
CA TYR A 40 4.53 -10.78 1.00
C TYR A 40 4.12 -11.08 -0.45
N GLY A 41 4.53 -12.21 -1.04
CA GLY A 41 4.39 -12.47 -2.48
C GLY A 41 2.95 -12.35 -2.99
N MET A 42 2.05 -13.20 -2.47
CA MET A 42 0.64 -13.20 -2.85
C MET A 42 -0.04 -11.84 -2.59
N ASN A 43 0.18 -11.25 -1.41
CA ASN A 43 -0.42 -9.97 -1.03
C ASN A 43 0.02 -8.83 -1.96
N THR A 44 1.30 -8.81 -2.33
CA THR A 44 1.83 -7.82 -3.29
C THR A 44 1.22 -8.03 -4.67
N GLY A 45 1.09 -9.28 -5.12
CA GLY A 45 0.45 -9.62 -6.39
C GLY A 45 -1.02 -9.23 -6.47
N VAL A 46 -1.78 -9.39 -5.38
CA VAL A 46 -3.17 -8.88 -5.30
C VAL A 46 -3.20 -7.35 -5.43
N GLY A 47 -2.29 -6.65 -4.73
CA GLY A 47 -2.17 -5.20 -4.86
C GLY A 47 -1.79 -4.75 -6.28
N ASP A 48 -0.98 -5.53 -6.99
CA ASP A 48 -0.66 -5.26 -8.40
C ASP A 48 -1.89 -5.43 -9.29
N ALA A 49 -2.66 -6.51 -9.09
CA ALA A 49 -3.88 -6.75 -9.87
C ALA A 49 -4.92 -5.63 -9.67
N ILE A 50 -5.08 -5.13 -8.44
CA ILE A 50 -5.95 -3.99 -8.14
C ILE A 50 -5.44 -2.73 -8.87
N GLY A 51 -4.15 -2.40 -8.70
CA GLY A 51 -3.53 -1.22 -9.31
C GLY A 51 -3.59 -1.22 -10.85
N LEU A 52 -3.28 -2.37 -11.47
CA LEU A 52 -3.34 -2.52 -12.92
C LEU A 52 -4.79 -2.53 -13.42
N GLY A 53 -5.70 -3.20 -12.69
CA GLY A 53 -7.09 -3.37 -13.07
C GLY A 53 -7.81 -2.04 -13.24
N TRP A 54 -7.70 -1.12 -12.27
CA TRP A 54 -8.37 0.19 -12.40
C TRP A 54 -7.71 1.07 -13.45
N ALA A 55 -6.38 1.05 -13.59
CA ALA A 55 -5.67 1.81 -14.61
C ALA A 55 -6.06 1.36 -16.03
N LEU A 56 -6.18 0.04 -16.25
CA LEU A 56 -6.68 -0.51 -17.51
C LEU A 56 -8.13 -0.12 -17.77
N ALA A 57 -9.02 -0.27 -16.77
CA ALA A 57 -10.42 0.11 -16.89
C ALA A 57 -10.56 1.60 -17.26
N ALA A 58 -9.80 2.47 -16.62
CA ALA A 58 -9.79 3.90 -16.87
C ALA A 58 -9.41 4.24 -18.32
N VAL A 59 -8.34 3.62 -18.84
CA VAL A 59 -7.87 3.82 -20.21
C VAL A 59 -8.87 3.27 -21.23
N LEU A 60 -9.43 2.09 -20.98
CA LEU A 60 -10.40 1.46 -21.88
C LEU A 60 -11.74 2.19 -21.93
N GLN A 61 -12.16 2.78 -20.81
CA GLN A 61 -13.38 3.58 -20.71
C GLN A 61 -13.19 5.03 -21.17
N GLY A 62 -11.96 5.43 -21.51
CA GLY A 62 -11.66 6.72 -22.14
C GLY A 62 -11.48 7.91 -21.20
N TRP A 63 -11.67 7.75 -19.89
CA TRP A 63 -11.50 8.85 -18.93
C TRP A 63 -10.06 8.94 -18.37
N GLY A 64 -9.34 7.82 -18.36
CA GLY A 64 -7.92 7.75 -18.00
C GLY A 64 -7.00 7.78 -19.22
N THR A 65 -5.77 8.24 -19.04
CA THR A 65 -4.74 8.21 -20.10
C THR A 65 -3.75 7.06 -19.90
N PRO A 66 -2.92 6.71 -20.90
CA PRO A 66 -1.83 5.76 -20.73
C PRO A 66 -0.82 6.12 -19.62
N GLY A 67 -0.84 7.36 -19.11
CA GLY A 67 -0.07 7.78 -17.94
C GLY A 67 -0.43 7.00 -16.68
N LEU A 68 -1.67 6.52 -16.52
CA LEU A 68 -2.07 5.68 -15.39
C LEU A 68 -1.35 4.34 -15.37
N LEU A 69 -1.11 3.74 -16.53
CA LEU A 69 -0.38 2.47 -16.62
C LEU A 69 1.11 2.65 -16.29
N ARG A 70 1.69 3.80 -16.67
CA ARG A 70 3.04 4.18 -16.24
C ARG A 70 3.10 4.43 -14.73
N ALA A 71 2.08 5.05 -14.16
CA ALA A 71 1.95 5.25 -12.73
C ALA A 71 1.88 3.90 -11.99
N TYR A 72 1.04 2.96 -12.45
CA TYR A 72 1.00 1.58 -11.95
C TYR A 72 2.40 0.96 -11.87
N ALA A 73 3.16 0.98 -12.99
CA ALA A 73 4.50 0.39 -13.02
C ALA A 73 5.45 1.08 -12.03
N HIS A 74 5.38 2.41 -11.92
CA HIS A 74 6.22 3.18 -11.01
C HIS A 74 5.90 2.89 -9.54
N GLU A 75 4.63 2.95 -9.18
CA GLU A 75 4.09 2.75 -7.84
C GLU A 75 4.36 1.32 -7.35
N ARG A 76 3.98 0.32 -8.14
CA ARG A 76 4.04 -1.09 -7.72
C ARG A 76 5.44 -1.65 -7.73
N ARG A 77 6.33 -1.15 -8.60
CA ARG A 77 7.76 -1.51 -8.55
C ARG A 77 8.43 -1.01 -7.28
N ALA A 78 8.07 0.19 -6.79
CA ALA A 78 8.58 0.68 -5.51
C ALA A 78 8.15 -0.20 -4.33
N VAL A 79 6.89 -0.66 -4.33
CA VAL A 79 6.37 -1.62 -3.33
C VAL A 79 7.09 -2.97 -3.42
N ALA A 80 7.27 -3.51 -4.63
CA ALA A 80 7.99 -4.77 -4.84
C ALA A 80 9.44 -4.71 -4.31
N LEU A 81 10.15 -3.60 -4.56
CA LEU A 81 11.51 -3.40 -4.04
C LEU A 81 11.55 -3.32 -2.51
N ARG A 82 10.57 -2.63 -1.90
CA ARG A 82 10.40 -2.55 -0.44
C ARG A 82 10.18 -3.95 0.16
N ASN A 83 9.27 -4.72 -0.42
CA ASN A 83 8.90 -6.05 0.08
C ASN A 83 10.02 -7.07 -0.13
N ARG A 84 10.75 -7.01 -1.27
CA ARG A 84 11.94 -7.82 -1.50
C ARG A 84 13.04 -7.54 -0.45
N LYS A 85 13.26 -6.27 -0.10
CA LYS A 85 14.23 -5.89 0.94
C LYS A 85 13.84 -6.46 2.30
N ALA A 86 12.56 -6.41 2.65
CA ALA A 86 12.04 -7.00 3.88
C ALA A 86 12.21 -8.52 3.92
N ALA A 87 11.77 -9.23 2.87
CA ALA A 87 11.91 -10.68 2.76
C ALA A 87 13.37 -11.15 2.86
N ALA A 88 14.30 -10.42 2.23
CA ALA A 88 15.73 -10.68 2.35
C ALA A 88 16.23 -10.55 3.79
N ARG A 89 15.81 -9.50 4.51
CA ARG A 89 16.16 -9.31 5.93
C ARG A 89 15.65 -10.47 6.78
N HIS A 90 14.41 -10.89 6.60
CA HIS A 90 13.81 -12.00 7.36
C HIS A 90 14.54 -13.32 7.10
N SER A 91 14.93 -13.55 5.85
CA SER A 91 15.71 -14.73 5.47
C SER A 91 17.07 -14.78 6.19
N LEU A 92 17.73 -13.63 6.37
CA LEU A 92 18.97 -13.54 7.16
C LEU A 92 18.74 -13.82 8.64
N VAL A 93 17.65 -13.32 9.22
CA VAL A 93 17.28 -13.63 10.62
C VAL A 93 17.05 -15.12 10.79
N ARG A 94 16.29 -15.76 9.89
CA ARG A 94 16.10 -17.23 9.93
C ARG A 94 17.40 -17.99 9.79
N ALA A 95 18.30 -17.56 8.91
CA ALA A 95 19.63 -18.16 8.79
C ALA A 95 20.44 -18.06 10.09
N ALA A 96 20.40 -16.91 10.78
CA ALA A 96 21.03 -16.73 12.08
C ALA A 96 20.43 -17.66 13.15
N ILE A 97 19.10 -17.80 13.20
CA ILE A 97 18.40 -18.74 14.10
C ILE A 97 18.83 -20.19 13.82
N MET A 98 18.96 -20.58 12.55
CA MET A 98 19.42 -21.92 12.16
C MET A 98 20.89 -22.17 12.54
N ALA A 99 21.73 -21.13 12.51
CA ALA A 99 23.14 -21.21 12.87
C ALA A 99 23.43 -21.21 14.38
N THR A 100 22.41 -21.01 15.24
CA THR A 100 22.58 -21.07 16.70
C THR A 100 23.18 -22.40 17.14
N ASN A 101 24.09 -22.38 18.13
CA ASN A 101 24.63 -23.60 18.70
C ASN A 101 23.55 -24.33 19.51
N ARG A 102 23.11 -25.50 19.04
CA ARG A 102 22.04 -26.32 19.64
C ARG A 102 22.55 -27.50 20.46
N ALA A 103 23.84 -27.53 20.80
CA ALA A 103 24.40 -28.54 21.69
C ALA A 103 23.57 -28.61 22.99
N ASP A 104 23.18 -29.82 23.37
CA ASP A 104 22.36 -30.12 24.55
C ASP A 104 20.92 -29.57 24.54
N LEU A 105 20.41 -29.02 23.43
CA LEU A 105 19.05 -28.46 23.36
C LEU A 105 17.99 -29.45 23.87
N HIS A 106 18.16 -30.73 23.53
CA HIS A 106 17.26 -31.83 23.88
C HIS A 106 17.58 -32.51 25.22
N SER A 107 18.62 -32.07 25.95
CA SER A 107 18.90 -32.63 27.27
C SER A 107 17.79 -32.27 28.26
N GLU A 108 17.35 -33.28 29.02
CA GLU A 108 16.40 -33.11 30.13
C GLU A 108 17.09 -32.68 31.44
N ARG A 109 18.43 -32.61 31.44
CA ARG A 109 19.22 -32.15 32.59
C ARG A 109 19.34 -30.62 32.62
N TRP A 110 19.92 -30.10 33.70
CA TRP A 110 20.09 -28.65 33.94
C TRP A 110 20.77 -27.91 32.78
N HIS A 111 21.75 -28.51 32.11
CA HIS A 111 22.47 -27.87 31.00
C HIS A 111 21.59 -27.70 29.75
N GLY A 112 20.62 -28.60 29.52
CA GLY A 112 19.64 -28.42 28.45
C GLY A 112 18.68 -27.26 28.71
N ALA A 113 18.24 -27.08 29.96
CA ALA A 113 17.46 -25.91 30.36
C ALA A 113 18.26 -24.61 30.16
N ARG A 114 19.55 -24.60 30.52
CA ARG A 114 20.45 -23.47 30.27
C ARG A 114 20.61 -23.17 28.77
N THR A 115 20.78 -24.19 27.93
CA THR A 115 20.86 -24.02 26.46
C THR A 115 19.57 -23.44 25.90
N ARG A 116 18.39 -23.97 26.30
CA ARG A 116 17.09 -23.43 25.85
C ARG A 116 16.91 -21.96 26.22
N GLN A 117 17.28 -21.56 27.43
CA GLN A 117 17.22 -20.15 27.84
C GLN A 117 18.18 -19.25 27.06
N ARG A 118 19.41 -19.72 26.78
CA ARG A 118 20.38 -18.98 25.98
C ARG A 118 19.86 -18.77 24.55
N ILE A 119 19.44 -19.84 23.88
CA ILE A 119 18.90 -19.77 22.51
C ILE A 119 17.65 -18.91 22.46
N GLY A 120 16.76 -19.00 23.47
CA GLY A 120 15.59 -18.13 23.56
C GLY A 120 15.95 -16.64 23.58
N ARG A 121 17.00 -16.26 24.35
CA ARG A 121 17.53 -14.90 24.34
C ARG A 121 18.15 -14.53 22.98
N GLU A 122 19.01 -15.38 22.43
CA GLU A 122 19.62 -15.14 21.11
C GLU A 122 18.58 -14.93 20.01
N ILE A 123 17.50 -15.73 19.99
CA ILE A 123 16.39 -15.56 19.04
C ILE A 123 15.64 -14.26 19.31
N SER A 124 15.35 -13.94 20.58
CA SER A 124 14.67 -12.70 20.96
C SER A 124 15.46 -11.46 20.54
N ASP A 125 16.79 -11.49 20.70
CA ASP A 125 17.68 -10.37 20.37
C ASP A 125 17.77 -10.10 18.85
N LEU A 126 17.52 -11.13 18.02
CA LEU A 126 17.43 -10.96 16.55
C LEU A 126 16.15 -10.21 16.13
N GLY A 127 15.12 -10.22 16.98
CA GLY A 127 13.84 -9.56 16.77
C GLY A 127 12.79 -10.38 16.00
N ASN A 128 11.54 -9.91 16.03
CA ASN A 128 10.37 -10.62 15.50
C ASN A 128 9.72 -9.93 14.30
N LEU A 129 10.45 -9.06 13.59
CA LEU A 129 9.87 -8.25 12.50
C LEU A 129 9.17 -9.09 11.42
N GLU A 130 9.63 -10.32 11.15
CA GLU A 130 8.95 -11.20 10.19
C GLU A 130 7.45 -11.35 10.48
N ASN A 131 7.05 -11.29 11.76
CA ASN A 131 5.67 -11.45 12.22
C ASN A 131 5.02 -10.14 12.70
N GLU A 132 5.75 -9.02 12.67
CA GLU A 132 5.34 -7.72 13.23
C GLU A 132 5.61 -6.58 12.24
N ALA A 133 5.60 -6.88 10.94
CA ALA A 133 5.96 -5.97 9.86
C ALA A 133 4.77 -5.09 9.39
N LEU A 134 4.00 -4.51 10.31
CA LEU A 134 2.77 -3.76 9.97
C LEU A 134 3.06 -2.57 9.04
N GLY A 135 4.22 -1.94 9.18
CA GLY A 135 4.66 -0.85 8.30
C GLY A 135 4.99 -1.28 6.87
N ILE A 136 5.25 -2.57 6.62
CA ILE A 136 5.37 -3.14 5.28
C ILE A 136 4.00 -3.53 4.73
N GLU A 137 3.18 -4.17 5.57
CA GLU A 137 1.88 -4.73 5.19
C GLU A 137 0.84 -3.65 4.88
N LEU A 138 0.79 -2.60 5.70
CA LEU A 138 -0.27 -1.58 5.66
C LEU A 138 0.25 -0.17 5.36
N GLY A 139 1.53 0.10 5.67
CA GLY A 139 2.09 1.46 5.71
C GLY A 139 2.78 1.95 4.45
N TYR A 140 2.76 1.20 3.35
CA TYR A 140 3.41 1.66 2.11
C TYR A 140 2.64 2.84 1.47
N ARG A 141 3.37 3.67 0.71
CA ARG A 141 2.88 4.94 0.16
C ARG A 141 3.48 5.16 -1.21
N TYR A 142 2.69 5.73 -2.11
CA TYR A 142 3.09 6.01 -3.48
C TYR A 142 3.74 7.40 -3.62
N ASP A 143 4.80 7.65 -2.84
CA ASP A 143 5.45 8.97 -2.69
C ASP A 143 5.94 9.60 -4.00
N THR A 144 6.34 8.77 -4.95
CA THR A 144 6.93 9.22 -6.22
C THR A 144 5.97 9.08 -7.40
N SER A 145 4.68 8.80 -7.13
CA SER A 145 3.70 8.64 -8.20
C SER A 145 3.49 9.93 -9.00
N PRO A 146 3.48 9.85 -10.35
CA PRO A 146 3.12 10.99 -11.19
C PRO A 146 1.62 11.35 -11.13
N THR A 147 0.79 10.49 -10.52
CA THR A 147 -0.69 10.63 -10.50
C THR A 147 -1.24 10.96 -9.12
N ILE A 148 -0.36 11.25 -8.17
CA ILE A 148 -0.70 11.72 -6.83
C ILE A 148 -0.30 13.18 -6.71
N CYS A 149 -1.23 14.01 -6.26
CA CYS A 149 -1.00 15.42 -5.99
C CYS A 149 -0.22 15.55 -4.67
N PRO A 150 0.98 16.14 -4.68
CA PRO A 150 1.76 16.30 -3.45
C PRO A 150 1.07 17.29 -2.51
N GLU A 151 1.25 17.07 -1.21
CA GLU A 151 0.93 18.08 -0.19
C GLU A 151 2.00 19.18 -0.24
N THR A 152 1.59 20.42 -0.52
CA THR A 152 2.49 21.55 -0.73
C THR A 152 2.38 22.62 0.36
N ALA A 153 1.55 22.39 1.39
CA ALA A 153 1.42 23.33 2.50
C ALA A 153 2.79 23.62 3.17
N PRO A 154 3.07 24.89 3.53
CA PRO A 154 4.32 25.25 4.20
C PRO A 154 4.57 24.41 5.46
N GLY A 155 5.76 23.80 5.54
CA GLY A 155 6.14 22.96 6.68
C GLY A 155 5.54 21.56 6.70
N ALA A 156 4.73 21.18 5.71
CA ALA A 156 4.19 19.83 5.60
C ALA A 156 5.32 18.80 5.44
N ARG A 157 5.27 17.74 6.25
CA ARG A 157 6.23 16.63 6.21
C ARG A 157 5.50 15.30 6.15
N ALA A 158 5.89 14.49 5.19
CA ALA A 158 5.33 13.16 5.04
C ALA A 158 5.65 12.31 6.29
N PRO A 159 4.67 11.55 6.83
CA PRO A 159 4.94 10.61 7.89
C PRO A 159 6.04 9.62 7.51
N ARG A 160 6.86 9.22 8.49
CA ARG A 160 7.88 8.17 8.30
C ARG A 160 7.20 6.86 7.90
N GLN A 161 7.92 6.02 7.16
CA GLN A 161 7.45 4.70 6.76
C GLN A 161 8.36 3.59 7.33
N PRO A 162 8.39 3.42 8.66
CA PRO A 162 9.13 2.33 9.28
C PRO A 162 8.60 0.97 8.81
N MET A 163 9.34 -0.11 9.09
CA MET A 163 8.96 -1.46 8.63
C MET A 163 8.04 -2.18 9.62
N ASP A 164 8.21 -1.90 10.91
CA ASP A 164 7.53 -2.47 12.08
C ASP A 164 6.22 -1.77 12.39
N GLU A 165 6.17 -0.44 12.24
CA GLU A 165 5.02 0.35 12.70
C GLU A 165 4.13 0.81 11.54
N TYR A 166 2.81 0.63 11.69
CA TYR A 166 1.81 1.27 10.85
C TYR A 166 1.22 2.49 11.58
N THR A 167 1.43 3.67 11.00
CA THR A 167 0.74 4.90 11.41
C THR A 167 -0.34 5.22 10.39
N PRO A 168 -1.64 5.21 10.77
CA PRO A 168 -2.70 5.58 9.86
C PRO A 168 -2.54 7.02 9.36
N SER A 169 -2.77 7.25 8.08
CA SER A 169 -2.56 8.58 7.48
C SER A 169 -3.39 8.76 6.22
N THR A 170 -3.79 10.00 5.94
CA THR A 170 -4.33 10.41 4.65
C THR A 170 -3.29 11.12 3.77
N TRP A 171 -2.00 11.11 4.15
CA TRP A 171 -0.96 11.72 3.32
C TRP A 171 -1.06 11.23 1.87
N PRO A 172 -0.98 12.12 0.85
CA PRO A 172 -1.14 11.71 -0.53
C PRO A 172 -0.27 10.50 -0.90
N GLY A 173 -0.93 9.51 -1.48
CA GLY A 173 -0.38 8.20 -1.82
C GLY A 173 -0.52 7.12 -0.76
N ALA A 174 -1.06 7.42 0.43
CA ALA A 174 -1.30 6.41 1.46
C ALA A 174 -2.66 5.74 1.23
N ARG A 175 -2.82 4.51 1.71
CA ARG A 175 -4.14 3.93 1.94
C ARG A 175 -4.78 4.65 3.15
N PRO A 176 -5.95 5.29 3.01
CA PRO A 176 -6.54 6.03 4.10
C PRO A 176 -6.99 5.08 5.24
N PRO A 177 -7.09 5.58 6.48
CA PRO A 177 -7.48 4.76 7.63
C PRO A 177 -8.88 4.16 7.46
N SER A 178 -9.03 2.90 7.89
CA SER A 178 -10.34 2.27 8.04
C SER A 178 -11.06 2.87 9.24
N VAL A 179 -12.33 3.24 9.06
CA VAL A 179 -13.16 3.85 10.11
C VAL A 179 -14.55 3.23 10.04
N LEU A 180 -15.06 2.79 11.19
CA LEU A 180 -16.50 2.57 11.41
C LEU A 180 -17.10 3.90 11.86
N LEU A 181 -18.07 4.40 11.10
CA LEU A 181 -18.77 5.63 11.42
C LEU A 181 -19.69 5.41 12.63
N GLU A 182 -20.12 6.50 13.26
CA GLU A 182 -21.06 6.47 14.40
C GLU A 182 -22.37 5.71 14.11
N ASP A 183 -22.80 5.68 12.84
CA ASP A 183 -23.98 4.94 12.39
C ASP A 183 -23.74 3.45 12.09
N GLY A 184 -22.52 2.96 12.33
CA GLY A 184 -22.11 1.57 12.18
C GLY A 184 -21.63 1.18 10.78
N ARG A 185 -21.70 2.07 9.78
CA ARG A 185 -21.19 1.79 8.43
C ARG A 185 -19.67 1.87 8.38
N ALA A 186 -19.03 1.00 7.61
CA ALA A 186 -17.62 1.16 7.28
C ALA A 186 -17.46 2.23 6.21
N LEU A 187 -16.59 3.22 6.43
CA LEU A 187 -16.37 4.32 5.50
C LEU A 187 -15.94 3.83 4.10
N PHE A 188 -15.20 2.73 4.03
CA PHE A 188 -14.76 2.11 2.77
C PHE A 188 -15.93 1.62 1.90
N ASP A 189 -17.07 1.24 2.50
CA ASP A 189 -18.25 0.78 1.77
C ASP A 189 -18.97 1.94 1.05
N LEU A 190 -18.66 3.18 1.42
CA LEU A 190 -19.25 4.38 0.81
C LEU A 190 -18.49 4.83 -0.45
N PHE A 191 -17.26 4.33 -0.64
CA PHE A 191 -16.42 4.70 -1.78
C PHE A 191 -17.08 4.30 -3.10
N HIS A 192 -16.76 5.05 -4.15
CA HIS A 192 -17.13 4.69 -5.51
C HIS A 192 -16.44 3.36 -5.90
N PRO A 193 -17.18 2.35 -6.40
CA PRO A 193 -16.63 1.01 -6.62
C PRO A 193 -15.56 0.95 -7.73
N THR A 194 -15.67 1.79 -8.75
CA THR A 194 -14.78 1.78 -9.93
C THR A 194 -14.17 3.15 -10.29
N GLY A 195 -14.28 4.12 -9.39
CA GLY A 195 -14.09 5.55 -9.67
C GLY A 195 -13.55 6.28 -8.46
N PHE A 196 -13.43 7.60 -8.55
CA PHE A 196 -12.92 8.40 -7.45
C PHE A 196 -14.00 8.70 -6.42
N SER A 197 -13.56 8.88 -5.17
CA SER A 197 -14.41 9.35 -4.08
C SER A 197 -13.82 10.64 -3.51
N LEU A 198 -14.57 11.73 -3.51
CA LEU A 198 -14.24 12.93 -2.77
C LEU A 198 -14.94 12.87 -1.43
N LEU A 199 -14.20 12.56 -0.37
CA LEU A 199 -14.71 12.63 0.99
C LEU A 199 -14.76 14.08 1.40
N ARG A 200 -15.94 14.55 1.84
CA ARG A 200 -16.19 15.92 2.26
C ARG A 200 -16.69 15.91 3.70
N PHE A 201 -15.92 16.52 4.60
CA PHE A 201 -16.22 16.55 6.03
C PHE A 201 -16.82 17.88 6.51
N ALA A 202 -16.66 18.95 5.74
CA ALA A 202 -17.26 20.26 5.98
C ALA A 202 -18.13 20.68 4.79
N ASP A 203 -19.10 21.56 5.02
CA ASP A 203 -20.00 22.07 3.97
C ASP A 203 -19.28 23.09 3.06
N LEU A 204 -18.39 22.56 2.23
CA LEU A 204 -17.61 23.28 1.23
C LEU A 204 -18.24 23.12 -0.15
N ASP A 205 -18.25 24.21 -0.93
CA ASP A 205 -18.61 24.15 -2.35
C ASP A 205 -17.49 23.47 -3.14
N VAL A 206 -17.82 22.32 -3.73
CA VAL A 206 -16.89 21.49 -4.53
C VAL A 206 -17.29 21.44 -6.00
N THR A 207 -18.24 22.29 -6.42
CA THR A 207 -18.85 22.28 -7.76
C THR A 207 -17.78 22.36 -8.86
N ALA A 208 -16.82 23.27 -8.72
CA ALA A 208 -15.74 23.43 -9.70
C ALA A 208 -14.86 22.17 -9.86
N LEU A 209 -14.69 21.37 -8.79
CA LEU A 209 -13.95 20.11 -8.85
C LEU A 209 -14.77 18.98 -9.46
N THR A 210 -16.07 18.92 -9.16
CA THR A 210 -16.98 17.94 -9.78
C THR A 210 -17.21 18.23 -11.27
N ASP A 211 -17.31 19.51 -11.65
CA ASP A 211 -17.44 19.93 -13.04
C ASP A 211 -16.17 19.59 -13.82
N ALA A 212 -14.99 19.88 -13.27
CA ALA A 212 -13.72 19.50 -13.89
C ALA A 212 -13.60 17.97 -14.11
N ALA A 213 -14.14 17.16 -13.19
CA ALA A 213 -14.22 15.71 -13.35
C ALA A 213 -15.20 15.31 -14.46
N ALA A 214 -16.40 15.90 -14.48
CA ALA A 214 -17.43 15.62 -15.47
C ALA A 214 -17.00 15.99 -16.90
N GLU A 215 -16.35 17.14 -17.08
CA GLU A 215 -15.78 17.59 -18.37
C GLU A 215 -14.76 16.60 -18.95
N ARG A 216 -14.06 15.86 -18.07
CA ARG A 216 -13.06 14.85 -18.44
C ARG A 216 -13.60 13.42 -18.43
N GLY A 217 -14.90 13.26 -18.17
CA GLY A 217 -15.56 11.96 -18.07
C GLY A 217 -15.09 11.11 -16.87
N VAL A 218 -14.43 11.70 -15.87
CA VAL A 218 -13.90 10.99 -14.71
C VAL A 218 -15.04 10.65 -13.75
N PRO A 219 -15.30 9.36 -13.44
CA PRO A 219 -16.31 9.00 -12.45
C PRO A 219 -15.87 9.46 -11.06
N LEU A 220 -16.62 10.40 -10.48
CA LEU A 220 -16.36 10.98 -9.16
C LEU A 220 -17.63 10.98 -8.33
N ARG A 221 -17.58 10.39 -7.13
CA ARG A 221 -18.64 10.48 -6.12
C ARG A 221 -18.22 11.42 -5.00
N VAL A 222 -19.05 12.41 -4.67
CA VAL A 222 -18.91 13.15 -3.41
C VAL A 222 -19.55 12.32 -2.29
N VAL A 223 -18.80 12.11 -1.21
CA VAL A 223 -19.27 11.38 -0.02
C VAL A 223 -19.23 12.36 1.16
N ASP A 224 -20.41 12.77 1.61
CA ASP A 224 -20.54 13.60 2.80
C ASP A 224 -20.35 12.75 4.06
N VAL A 225 -19.29 13.03 4.80
CA VAL A 225 -18.96 12.36 6.06
C VAL A 225 -19.13 13.36 7.19
N ARG A 226 -20.22 13.25 7.94
CA ARG A 226 -20.53 14.13 9.08
C ARG A 226 -20.26 13.37 10.39
N ASP A 227 -18.99 13.02 10.58
CA ASP A 227 -18.49 12.24 11.71
C ASP A 227 -17.19 12.88 12.23
N ALA A 228 -17.20 13.32 13.49
CA ALA A 228 -16.09 14.08 14.08
C ALA A 228 -14.84 13.21 14.28
N HIS A 229 -15.02 11.93 14.60
CA HIS A 229 -13.92 10.98 14.77
C HIS A 229 -13.23 10.70 13.43
N ALA A 230 -14.02 10.44 12.38
CA ALA A 230 -13.50 10.27 11.03
C ALA A 230 -12.77 11.53 10.55
N ARG A 231 -13.33 12.73 10.78
CA ARG A 231 -12.68 13.99 10.43
C ARG A 231 -11.35 14.21 11.14
N ALA A 232 -11.27 13.85 12.43
CA ALA A 232 -10.03 13.95 13.20
C ALA A 232 -8.94 13.04 12.64
N LEU A 233 -9.28 11.79 12.28
CA LEU A 233 -8.35 10.84 11.67
C LEU A 233 -7.95 11.20 10.24
N TYR A 234 -8.86 11.79 9.45
CA TYR A 234 -8.59 12.13 8.05
C TYR A 234 -7.83 13.45 7.89
N GLU A 235 -7.71 14.24 8.96
CA GLU A 235 -6.94 15.49 9.08
C GLU A 235 -7.36 16.65 8.17
N ARG A 236 -8.09 16.41 7.09
CA ARG A 236 -8.52 17.41 6.11
C ARG A 236 -10.02 17.41 5.87
N ASP A 237 -10.56 18.57 5.48
CA ASP A 237 -11.98 18.71 5.14
C ASP A 237 -12.35 18.05 3.80
N LEU A 238 -11.40 17.94 2.88
CA LEU A 238 -11.55 17.28 1.59
C LEU A 238 -10.43 16.25 1.38
N VAL A 239 -10.80 15.02 1.02
CA VAL A 239 -9.85 13.95 0.69
C VAL A 239 -10.33 13.21 -0.57
N LEU A 240 -9.54 13.28 -1.64
CA LEU A 240 -9.80 12.59 -2.90
C LEU A 240 -9.14 11.21 -2.88
N VAL A 241 -9.94 10.16 -2.97
CA VAL A 241 -9.52 8.75 -2.92
C VAL A 241 -9.70 8.10 -4.29
N ARG A 242 -8.67 7.37 -4.74
CA ARG A 242 -8.62 6.61 -5.99
C ARG A 242 -9.47 5.32 -5.93
N PRO A 243 -9.80 4.72 -7.09
CA PRO A 243 -10.46 3.41 -7.14
C PRO A 243 -9.70 2.29 -6.43
N ASP A 244 -8.37 2.37 -6.35
CA ASP A 244 -7.51 1.43 -5.62
C ASP A 244 -7.29 1.80 -4.14
N GLN A 245 -8.16 2.65 -3.60
CA GLN A 245 -8.19 3.02 -2.18
C GLN A 245 -6.91 3.71 -1.70
N HIS A 246 -6.27 4.51 -2.55
CA HIS A 246 -5.15 5.38 -2.17
C HIS A 246 -5.56 6.85 -2.28
N VAL A 247 -5.10 7.69 -1.34
CA VAL A 247 -5.35 9.13 -1.38
C VAL A 247 -4.61 9.74 -2.57
N ALA A 248 -5.34 10.40 -3.46
CA ALA A 248 -4.79 11.09 -4.63
C ALA A 248 -4.47 12.57 -4.31
N TRP A 249 -5.27 13.20 -3.46
CA TRP A 249 -5.16 14.60 -3.06
C TRP A 249 -5.93 14.83 -1.75
N ARG A 250 -5.56 15.87 -0.98
CA ARG A 250 -6.32 16.32 0.20
C ARG A 250 -6.15 17.83 0.41
N GLY A 251 -7.07 18.47 1.13
CA GLY A 251 -6.99 19.89 1.49
C GLY A 251 -8.15 20.33 2.40
N ASP A 252 -7.99 21.47 3.07
CA ASP A 252 -9.06 22.09 3.89
C ASP A 252 -9.95 23.06 3.08
N ALA A 253 -9.66 23.22 1.80
CA ALA A 253 -10.46 24.00 0.84
C ALA A 253 -10.37 23.36 -0.55
N PRO A 254 -11.34 23.61 -1.46
CA PRO A 254 -11.24 23.20 -2.85
C PRO A 254 -9.92 23.66 -3.49
N PRO A 255 -9.32 22.87 -4.40
CA PRO A 255 -8.07 23.25 -5.04
C PRO A 255 -8.24 24.51 -5.88
N ALA A 256 -7.22 25.38 -5.89
CA ALA A 256 -7.22 26.59 -6.71
C ALA A 256 -7.32 26.30 -8.22
N ASP A 257 -6.81 25.15 -8.65
CA ASP A 257 -6.94 24.64 -10.02
C ASP A 257 -7.50 23.20 -9.99
N PRO A 258 -8.85 23.05 -10.00
CA PRO A 258 -9.49 21.73 -9.99
C PRO A 258 -9.19 20.92 -11.25
N SER A 259 -9.07 21.59 -12.39
CA SER A 259 -8.70 20.99 -13.68
C SER A 259 -7.34 20.30 -13.59
N HIS A 260 -6.33 20.97 -13.02
CA HIS A 260 -5.00 20.40 -12.82
C HIS A 260 -5.03 19.16 -11.92
N VAL A 261 -5.80 19.19 -10.82
CA VAL A 261 -5.95 18.03 -9.93
C VAL A 261 -6.53 16.84 -10.70
N ILE A 262 -7.63 17.04 -11.43
CA ILE A 262 -8.28 15.96 -12.19
C ILE A 262 -7.36 15.44 -13.31
N ASP A 263 -6.70 16.33 -14.05
CA ASP A 263 -5.75 15.94 -15.10
C ASP A 263 -4.57 15.14 -14.54
N ARG A 264 -4.07 15.48 -13.35
CA ARG A 264 -3.02 14.71 -12.68
C ARG A 264 -3.48 13.31 -12.29
N VAL A 265 -4.61 13.19 -11.58
CA VAL A 265 -5.04 11.91 -11.02
C VAL A 265 -5.54 10.92 -12.09
N ARG A 266 -5.93 11.41 -13.28
CA ARG A 266 -6.26 10.57 -14.46
C ARG A 266 -5.06 10.29 -15.38
N GLY A 267 -3.85 10.72 -14.99
CA GLY A 267 -2.60 10.47 -15.71
C GLY A 267 -2.32 11.38 -16.91
N ALA A 268 -3.02 12.50 -17.06
CA ALA A 268 -2.93 13.38 -18.22
C ALA A 268 -1.80 14.44 -18.17
N GLN A 269 -0.85 14.36 -17.22
CA GLN A 269 0.29 15.28 -17.21
C GLN A 269 1.33 14.89 -18.28
N ASN A 270 1.76 15.90 -19.05
CA ASN A 270 2.87 15.83 -20.01
C ASN A 270 4.21 15.72 -19.28
#